data_AF-A0A350WTH4-F1
#
_entry.id   AF-A0A350WTH4-F1
#
_cell.length_a   1.000
_cell.length_b   1.000
_cell.length_c   1.000
_cell.angle_alpha   90.00
_cell.angle_beta   90.00
_cell.angle_gamma   90.00
#
_symmetry.space_group_name_H-M   'P 1'
#
loop_
_entity.id
_entity.type
_entity.pdbx_description
1 polymer ?
#
loop_
_entity_poly.entity_id
_entity_poly.type
_entity_poly.pdbx_seq_one_letter_code
_entity_poly.pdbx_strand_id
1 'polypeptide(L)'
;NPVTAGQLLVDAKVGEFPVKSSMQILNESANAKTIEEWAEIAGMRAKDIEELAFEFTSHGKNACVDIHRGVSQHTNGYYNVISWYNLALLIGNFDWRGGQVWASTYDLSGAKAEGPFVFSKADPGALAPFGLSIIRHDVKYEESTIFMDLPEDQRYPAKRNWYPLASDVYQEIIPSAGDMYPYPIKAAFMYMGSPVYSLPGGHTWIEILRDVEKLPLFVASDILVGETSMYADYIFPDVSYLERWEFGGSHPSITFKVQGVRQPLIAPLTGTVKVYGQEMALQWEAMLLAIAEKLELPNFGPNGLGEGVDFTHPDDLYLRMVMNLAYGEKAEFEDAVPEATPEEIDIFLKARAHLPKTVFDPDRWQKITGDLWSRVVTVLARGGRFQAYEKGYPGDGVRSGSFDEPYITPTGVKFGKLINMYLEKNTGVKYSGTGKTISPIATYIEPVTGFDGNVIDDSGDGYD
;
A
#
# COMPACT_ATOMS: atom_id res chain seq x y z
N ASN A 1 -3.49 4.44 -43.26
CA ASN A 1 -4.81 3.87 -42.91
C ASN A 1 -5.62 4.90 -42.16
N PRO A 2 -6.61 5.55 -42.78
CA PRO A 2 -7.49 6.44 -42.05
C PRO A 2 -8.38 5.55 -41.16
N VAL A 3 -8.16 5.60 -39.86
CA VAL A 3 -9.12 5.04 -38.90
C VAL A 3 -10.40 5.88 -39.05
N THR A 4 -11.36 5.36 -39.79
CA THR A 4 -12.73 5.86 -39.84
C THR A 4 -13.36 5.43 -38.51
N ALA A 5 -13.75 6.39 -37.67
CA ALA A 5 -14.24 6.27 -36.29
C ALA A 5 -14.54 4.85 -35.76
N GLY A 6 -13.88 4.45 -34.66
CA GLY A 6 -14.15 3.17 -33.99
C GLY A 6 -15.52 3.14 -33.33
N GLN A 7 -16.24 2.02 -33.48
CA GLN A 7 -17.50 1.78 -32.76
C GLN A 7 -17.18 1.44 -31.30
N LEU A 8 -17.80 2.16 -30.35
CA LEU A 8 -17.61 1.93 -28.92
C LEU A 8 -18.45 0.75 -28.41
N LEU A 9 -19.73 0.72 -28.79
CA LEU A 9 -20.66 -0.35 -28.46
C LEU A 9 -20.61 -1.39 -29.59
N VAL A 10 -20.05 -2.56 -29.29
CA VAL A 10 -19.87 -3.65 -30.25
C VAL A 10 -20.40 -4.93 -29.63
N ASP A 11 -21.33 -5.56 -30.34
CA ASP A 11 -21.75 -6.96 -30.16
C ASP A 11 -21.78 -7.58 -31.56
N ALA A 12 -20.77 -8.39 -31.86
CA ALA A 12 -20.50 -8.84 -33.23
C ALA A 12 -19.86 -10.23 -33.25
N LYS A 13 -19.57 -10.71 -34.45
CA LYS A 13 -18.76 -11.92 -34.68
C LYS A 13 -17.47 -11.54 -35.40
N VAL A 14 -16.35 -12.08 -34.92
CA VAL A 14 -15.04 -12.02 -35.59
C VAL A 14 -14.63 -13.44 -35.94
N GLY A 15 -14.80 -13.80 -37.22
CA GLY A 15 -14.74 -15.20 -37.65
C GLY A 15 -15.87 -15.99 -36.98
N GLU A 16 -15.50 -17.05 -36.26
CA GLU A 16 -16.45 -17.90 -35.51
C GLU A 16 -16.70 -17.41 -34.08
N PHE A 17 -15.90 -16.46 -33.58
CA PHE A 17 -15.97 -16.01 -32.19
C PHE A 17 -17.01 -14.90 -32.03
N PRO A 18 -18.01 -15.06 -31.14
CA PRO A 18 -18.80 -13.93 -30.67
C PRO A 18 -17.90 -13.02 -29.84
N VAL A 19 -17.96 -11.71 -30.08
CA VAL A 19 -17.16 -10.71 -29.38
C VAL A 19 -18.02 -9.53 -28.95
N LYS A 20 -17.72 -9.00 -27.77
CA LYS A 20 -18.24 -7.72 -27.30
C LYS A 20 -17.09 -6.79 -26.96
N SER A 21 -17.27 -5.48 -27.18
CA SER A 21 -16.33 -4.50 -26.65
C SER A 21 -16.47 -4.39 -25.12
N SER A 22 -15.41 -3.96 -24.43
CA SER A 22 -15.46 -3.71 -22.98
C SER A 22 -16.53 -2.68 -22.60
N MET A 23 -16.77 -1.69 -23.46
CA MET A 23 -17.83 -0.70 -23.25
C MET A 23 -19.23 -1.31 -23.40
N GLN A 24 -19.42 -2.25 -24.34
CA GLN A 24 -20.71 -2.95 -24.52
C GLN A 24 -21.10 -3.72 -23.26
N ILE A 25 -20.20 -4.53 -22.71
CA ILE A 25 -20.48 -5.34 -21.50
C ILE A 25 -20.66 -4.46 -20.25
N LEU A 26 -19.95 -3.34 -20.14
CA LEU A 26 -20.17 -2.38 -19.05
C LEU A 26 -21.55 -1.72 -19.18
N ASN A 27 -21.94 -1.34 -20.40
CA ASN A 27 -23.26 -0.78 -20.69
C ASN A 27 -24.37 -1.78 -20.37
N GLU A 28 -24.21 -3.05 -20.73
CA GLU A 28 -25.16 -4.12 -20.38
C GLU A 28 -25.31 -4.30 -18.86
N SER A 29 -24.19 -4.26 -18.12
CA SER A 29 -24.20 -4.33 -16.66
C SER A 29 -24.95 -3.16 -16.03
N ALA A 30 -24.69 -1.93 -16.49
CA ALA A 30 -25.39 -0.74 -16.00
C ALA A 30 -26.90 -0.76 -16.31
N ASN A 31 -27.29 -1.38 -17.43
CA ASN A 31 -28.68 -1.54 -17.85
C ASN A 31 -29.32 -2.87 -17.38
N ALA A 32 -28.69 -3.59 -16.45
CA ALA A 32 -29.26 -4.81 -15.89
C ALA A 32 -30.55 -4.55 -15.08
N LYS A 33 -30.77 -3.31 -14.66
CA LYS A 33 -32.03 -2.79 -14.11
C LYS A 33 -32.34 -1.43 -14.71
N THR A 34 -33.60 -1.03 -14.60
CA THR A 34 -34.09 0.30 -14.93
C THR A 34 -33.59 1.35 -13.92
N ILE A 35 -33.66 2.63 -14.29
CA ILE A 35 -33.26 3.72 -13.39
C ILE A 35 -34.17 3.77 -12.15
N GLU A 36 -35.44 3.40 -12.28
CA GLU A 36 -36.39 3.30 -11.18
C GLU A 36 -36.01 2.20 -10.20
N GLU A 37 -35.66 1.01 -10.69
CA GLU A 37 -35.20 -0.10 -9.84
C GLU A 37 -33.87 0.22 -9.14
N TRP A 38 -32.94 0.89 -9.83
CA TRP A 38 -31.70 1.37 -9.18
C TRP A 38 -31.98 2.41 -8.10
N ALA A 39 -32.92 3.33 -8.35
CA ALA A 39 -33.31 4.34 -7.40
C ALA A 39 -33.97 3.73 -6.16
N GLU A 40 -34.83 2.71 -6.34
CA GLU A 40 -35.45 1.96 -5.25
C GLU A 40 -34.38 1.30 -4.36
N ILE A 41 -33.42 0.58 -4.96
CA ILE A 41 -32.32 -0.06 -4.21
C ILE A 41 -31.48 0.97 -3.46
N ALA A 42 -31.22 2.13 -4.06
CA ALA A 42 -30.43 3.20 -3.44
C ALA A 42 -31.22 4.01 -2.40
N GLY A 43 -32.53 3.81 -2.27
CA GLY A 43 -33.39 4.64 -1.43
C GLY A 43 -33.49 6.10 -1.92
N MET A 44 -33.37 6.33 -3.23
CA MET A 44 -33.35 7.65 -3.87
C MET A 44 -34.50 7.81 -4.87
N ARG A 45 -34.73 9.04 -5.35
CA ARG A 45 -35.65 9.28 -6.49
C ARG A 45 -34.88 9.09 -7.80
N ALA A 46 -35.49 8.41 -8.77
CA ALA A 46 -34.87 8.23 -10.10
C ALA A 46 -34.44 9.56 -10.73
N LYS A 47 -35.28 10.60 -10.58
CA LYS A 47 -34.99 11.96 -11.06
C LYS A 47 -33.71 12.57 -10.46
N ASP A 48 -33.40 12.29 -9.19
CA ASP A 48 -32.17 12.81 -8.56
C ASP A 48 -30.93 12.18 -9.20
N ILE A 49 -31.01 10.88 -9.54
CA ILE A 49 -29.93 10.16 -10.22
C ILE A 49 -29.72 10.73 -11.63
N GLU A 50 -30.80 10.98 -12.37
CA GLU A 50 -30.73 11.57 -13.71
C GLU A 50 -30.15 13.00 -13.71
N GLU A 51 -30.63 13.85 -12.79
CA GLU A 51 -30.15 15.23 -12.64
C GLU A 51 -28.66 15.25 -12.28
N LEU A 52 -28.24 14.42 -11.31
CA LEU A 52 -26.84 14.29 -10.91
C LEU A 52 -25.96 13.76 -12.06
N ALA A 53 -26.43 12.75 -12.80
CA ALA A 53 -25.70 12.20 -13.93
C ALA A 53 -25.51 13.23 -15.05
N PHE A 54 -26.53 14.03 -15.34
CA PHE A 54 -26.45 15.12 -16.31
C PHE A 54 -25.46 16.21 -15.85
N GLU A 55 -25.58 16.68 -14.60
CA GLU A 55 -24.67 17.69 -14.04
C GLU A 55 -23.22 17.18 -14.06
N PHE A 56 -22.96 15.99 -13.51
CA PHE A 56 -21.64 15.37 -13.46
C PHE A 56 -20.98 15.27 -14.83
N THR A 57 -21.71 14.77 -15.83
CA THR A 57 -21.18 14.61 -17.19
C THR A 57 -21.03 15.92 -17.95
N SER A 58 -21.82 16.95 -17.63
CA SER A 58 -21.74 18.28 -18.27
C SER A 58 -20.41 19.00 -18.02
N HIS A 59 -19.71 18.65 -16.93
CA HIS A 59 -18.42 19.24 -16.57
C HIS A 59 -17.20 18.50 -17.14
N GLY A 60 -17.39 17.30 -17.72
CA GLY A 60 -16.31 16.48 -18.25
C GLY A 60 -15.15 16.36 -17.27
N LYS A 61 -13.94 16.75 -17.69
CA LYS A 61 -12.71 16.63 -16.89
C LYS A 61 -12.64 17.55 -15.67
N ASN A 62 -13.55 18.52 -15.55
CA ASN A 62 -13.64 19.40 -14.39
C ASN A 62 -14.48 18.79 -13.25
N ALA A 63 -15.14 17.65 -13.48
CA ALA A 63 -15.79 16.89 -12.43
C ALA A 63 -14.82 15.93 -11.74
N CYS A 64 -15.04 15.71 -10.44
CA CYS A 64 -14.26 14.81 -9.62
C CYS A 64 -15.15 13.69 -9.07
N VAL A 65 -14.53 12.52 -8.89
CA VAL A 65 -15.07 11.42 -8.09
C VAL A 65 -14.11 11.22 -6.94
N ASP A 66 -14.50 11.56 -5.73
CA ASP A 66 -13.69 11.30 -4.54
C ASP A 66 -14.38 10.24 -3.69
N ILE A 67 -13.77 9.07 -3.64
CA ILE A 67 -14.23 7.96 -2.81
C ILE A 67 -13.14 7.57 -1.84
N HIS A 68 -13.55 7.29 -0.61
CA HIS A 68 -12.67 6.77 0.42
C HIS A 68 -13.20 5.42 0.93
N ARG A 69 -12.96 5.11 2.21
CA ARG A 69 -13.21 3.80 2.82
C ARG A 69 -14.67 3.34 2.81
N GLY A 70 -15.65 4.24 2.93
CA GLY A 70 -17.05 3.84 3.12
C GLY A 70 -17.52 2.83 2.06
N VAL A 71 -17.43 3.20 0.79
CA VAL A 71 -17.87 2.36 -0.33
C VAL A 71 -17.08 1.06 -0.49
N SER A 72 -15.83 1.02 -0.01
CA SER A 72 -14.94 -0.14 -0.14
C SER A 72 -15.03 -1.13 1.02
N GLN A 73 -15.63 -0.73 2.15
CA GLN A 73 -15.72 -1.54 3.38
C GLN A 73 -16.89 -2.54 3.41
N HIS A 74 -17.61 -2.69 2.30
CA HIS A 74 -18.67 -3.69 2.14
C HIS A 74 -18.15 -4.99 1.51
N THR A 75 -18.88 -6.09 1.63
CA THR A 75 -18.52 -7.37 1.00
C THR A 75 -18.46 -7.28 -0.53
N ASN A 76 -19.21 -6.37 -1.14
CA ASN A 76 -19.17 -6.02 -2.56
C ASN A 76 -18.32 -4.77 -2.88
N GLY A 77 -17.54 -4.27 -1.92
CA GLY A 77 -16.84 -2.98 -2.00
C GLY A 77 -15.87 -2.87 -3.17
N TYR A 78 -15.28 -3.98 -3.60
CA TYR A 78 -14.45 -4.04 -4.81
C TYR A 78 -15.20 -3.54 -6.05
N TYR A 79 -16.44 -3.98 -6.26
CA TYR A 79 -17.24 -3.57 -7.41
C TYR A 79 -17.77 -2.14 -7.26
N ASN A 80 -18.08 -1.69 -6.04
CA ASN A 80 -18.43 -0.28 -5.80
C ASN A 80 -17.28 0.64 -6.22
N VAL A 81 -16.05 0.33 -5.80
CA VAL A 81 -14.85 1.11 -6.13
C VAL A 81 -14.60 1.14 -7.64
N ILE A 82 -14.74 0.01 -8.33
CA ILE A 82 -14.57 -0.04 -9.80
C ILE A 82 -15.66 0.77 -10.50
N SER A 83 -16.90 0.73 -10.04
CA SER A 83 -17.99 1.55 -10.59
C SER A 83 -17.65 3.04 -10.53
N TRP A 84 -17.16 3.53 -9.39
CA TRP A 84 -16.74 4.91 -9.22
C TRP A 84 -15.55 5.30 -10.12
N TYR A 85 -14.52 4.45 -10.21
CA TYR A 85 -13.39 4.72 -11.10
C TYR A 85 -13.77 4.64 -12.58
N ASN A 86 -14.76 3.83 -12.96
CA ASN A 86 -15.32 3.85 -14.31
C ASN A 86 -16.01 5.18 -14.61
N LEU A 87 -16.72 5.81 -13.66
CA LEU A 87 -17.29 7.15 -13.86
C LEU A 87 -16.18 8.18 -14.15
N ALA A 88 -15.12 8.19 -13.34
CA ALA A 88 -13.95 9.05 -13.55
C ALA A 88 -13.29 8.82 -14.92
N LEU A 89 -13.22 7.55 -15.36
CA LEU A 89 -12.67 7.17 -16.66
C LEU A 89 -13.54 7.68 -17.82
N LEU A 90 -14.86 7.55 -17.71
CA LEU A 90 -15.81 7.94 -18.74
C LEU A 90 -15.84 9.46 -19.00
N ILE A 91 -15.64 10.27 -17.96
CA ILE A 91 -15.47 11.73 -18.11
C ILE A 91 -14.03 12.14 -18.47
N GLY A 92 -13.10 11.18 -18.47
CA GLY A 92 -11.71 11.36 -18.89
C GLY A 92 -10.88 12.22 -17.94
N ASN A 93 -11.18 12.23 -16.63
CA ASN A 93 -10.56 13.14 -15.66
C ASN A 93 -9.20 12.64 -15.09
N PHE A 94 -8.75 11.44 -15.44
CA PHE A 94 -7.41 10.95 -15.07
C PHE A 94 -6.30 11.82 -15.66
N ASP A 95 -5.26 12.09 -14.87
CA ASP A 95 -4.09 12.91 -15.21
C ASP A 95 -4.37 14.42 -15.40
N TRP A 96 -5.50 14.90 -14.88
CA TRP A 96 -5.88 16.31 -14.89
C TRP A 96 -6.01 16.85 -13.47
N ARG A 97 -5.72 18.14 -13.31
CA ARG A 97 -5.85 18.87 -12.04
C ARG A 97 -7.30 18.77 -11.55
N GLY A 98 -7.48 18.27 -10.32
CA GLY A 98 -8.79 18.02 -9.72
C GLY A 98 -9.40 16.65 -10.06
N GLY A 99 -8.75 15.88 -10.94
CA GLY A 99 -9.13 14.50 -11.25
C GLY A 99 -8.21 13.46 -10.62
N GLN A 100 -8.24 12.24 -11.14
CA GLN A 100 -7.50 11.11 -10.59
C GLN A 100 -6.00 11.18 -10.93
N VAL A 101 -5.15 10.97 -9.93
CA VAL A 101 -3.69 10.92 -10.08
C VAL A 101 -3.12 9.67 -9.43
N TRP A 102 -1.90 9.32 -9.82
CA TRP A 102 -1.17 8.22 -9.20
C TRP A 102 -0.12 8.76 -8.23
N ALA A 103 -0.03 8.14 -7.05
CA ALA A 103 1.02 8.47 -6.07
C ALA A 103 2.41 8.25 -6.70
N SER A 104 3.29 9.25 -6.61
CA SER A 104 4.67 9.13 -7.06
C SER A 104 5.62 9.43 -5.94
N THR A 105 6.59 8.54 -5.73
CA THR A 105 7.61 8.67 -4.69
C THR A 105 9.02 8.62 -5.28
N TYR A 106 9.95 9.33 -4.66
CA TYR A 106 11.38 9.24 -4.99
C TYR A 106 11.94 7.89 -4.56
N ASP A 107 12.84 7.35 -5.37
CA ASP A 107 13.48 6.06 -5.09
C ASP A 107 14.41 6.11 -3.87
N LEU A 108 14.19 5.20 -2.93
CA LEU A 108 15.06 4.97 -1.77
C LEU A 108 16.05 3.82 -2.03
N SER A 109 15.79 2.99 -3.04
CA SER A 109 16.51 1.74 -3.25
C SER A 109 17.85 1.91 -3.98
N GLY A 110 18.04 3.06 -4.64
CA GLY A 110 19.18 3.34 -5.52
C GLY A 110 19.09 2.63 -6.86
N ALA A 111 18.01 1.88 -7.12
CA ALA A 111 17.84 1.12 -8.36
C ALA A 111 17.68 2.01 -9.58
N LYS A 112 17.03 3.19 -9.47
CA LYS A 112 16.77 4.03 -10.65
C LYS A 112 18.02 4.72 -11.19
N ALA A 113 18.88 5.20 -10.29
CA ALA A 113 20.12 5.87 -10.64
C ALA A 113 21.33 4.92 -10.69
N GLU A 114 21.12 3.64 -10.36
CA GLU A 114 22.15 2.63 -10.12
C GLU A 114 23.24 3.07 -9.12
N GLY A 115 22.84 3.88 -8.13
CA GLY A 115 23.75 4.39 -7.10
C GLY A 115 23.07 5.39 -6.17
N PRO A 116 23.82 5.89 -5.16
CA PRO A 116 25.17 5.48 -4.75
C PRO A 116 25.18 4.14 -4.04
N PHE A 117 24.03 3.68 -3.54
CA PHE A 117 23.89 2.39 -2.88
C PHE A 117 22.69 1.62 -3.43
N VAL A 118 22.95 0.49 -4.08
CA VAL A 118 21.90 -0.32 -4.73
C VAL A 118 21.51 -1.48 -3.83
N PHE A 119 20.37 -1.38 -3.14
CA PHE A 119 19.94 -2.39 -2.16
C PHE A 119 19.74 -3.78 -2.75
N SER A 120 19.33 -3.90 -4.01
CA SER A 120 19.19 -5.21 -4.67
C SER A 120 20.52 -5.91 -4.93
N LYS A 121 21.66 -5.21 -4.82
CA LYS A 121 23.01 -5.78 -4.89
C LYS A 121 23.59 -6.09 -3.50
N ALA A 122 22.93 -5.61 -2.45
CA ALA A 122 23.34 -5.77 -1.05
C ALA A 122 22.75 -7.06 -0.47
N ASP A 123 23.10 -8.19 -1.08
CA ASP A 123 22.43 -9.47 -0.81
C ASP A 123 23.39 -10.64 -0.48
N PRO A 124 24.05 -10.62 0.71
CA PRO A 124 24.96 -11.68 1.14
C PRO A 124 24.25 -12.98 1.61
N GLY A 125 23.12 -13.34 1.01
CA GLY A 125 22.41 -14.59 1.30
C GLY A 125 20.94 -14.44 1.70
N ALA A 126 20.17 -13.60 0.99
CA ALA A 126 18.75 -13.41 1.26
C ALA A 126 17.98 -14.73 1.25
N LEU A 127 17.11 -14.84 2.24
CA LEU A 127 16.11 -15.88 2.31
C LEU A 127 14.87 -15.43 1.51
N ALA A 128 14.33 -16.34 0.70
CA ALA A 128 13.05 -16.13 0.05
C ALA A 128 11.94 -16.82 0.87
N PRO A 129 10.77 -16.16 1.06
CA PRO A 129 9.61 -16.84 1.61
C PRO A 129 9.18 -17.99 0.69
N PHE A 130 8.66 -19.07 1.27
CA PHE A 130 8.13 -20.21 0.51
C PHE A 130 6.80 -20.67 1.10
N GLY A 131 5.99 -21.33 0.26
CA GLY A 131 4.68 -21.86 0.66
C GLY A 131 3.55 -20.85 0.55
N LEU A 132 2.38 -21.23 1.09
CA LEU A 132 1.18 -20.39 1.08
C LEU A 132 1.29 -19.30 2.16
N SER A 133 0.82 -18.10 1.88
CA SER A 133 0.61 -17.10 2.94
C SER A 133 -0.48 -17.58 3.91
N ILE A 134 -0.33 -17.29 5.22
CA ILE A 134 -1.35 -17.60 6.24
C ILE A 134 -2.71 -16.96 5.91
N ILE A 135 -2.71 -15.83 5.18
CA ILE A 135 -3.93 -15.13 4.71
C ILE A 135 -4.32 -15.50 3.27
N ARG A 136 -3.63 -16.45 2.63
CA ARG A 136 -3.97 -17.00 1.31
C ARG A 136 -4.12 -15.95 0.20
N HIS A 137 -3.28 -14.92 0.23
CA HIS A 137 -3.21 -13.90 -0.83
C HIS A 137 -2.31 -14.35 -2.00
N ASP A 138 -2.51 -13.74 -3.17
CA ASP A 138 -1.70 -13.91 -4.39
C ASP A 138 -1.56 -15.37 -4.89
N VAL A 139 -2.44 -16.27 -4.44
CA VAL A 139 -2.48 -17.68 -4.85
C VAL A 139 -3.91 -18.10 -5.15
N LYS A 140 -4.09 -18.86 -6.24
CA LYS A 140 -5.39 -19.46 -6.57
C LYS A 140 -5.61 -20.71 -5.73
N TYR A 141 -6.77 -20.78 -5.08
CA TYR A 141 -7.18 -21.96 -4.31
C TYR A 141 -7.08 -23.27 -5.13
N GLU A 142 -7.52 -23.23 -6.39
CA GLU A 142 -7.51 -24.39 -7.31
C GLU A 142 -6.10 -24.91 -7.64
N GLU A 143 -5.07 -24.10 -7.43
CA GLU A 143 -3.66 -24.45 -7.66
C GLU A 143 -2.99 -24.98 -6.38
N SER A 144 -3.71 -25.02 -5.24
CA SER A 144 -3.18 -25.49 -3.97
C SER A 144 -3.29 -27.01 -3.80
N THR A 145 -2.37 -27.62 -3.05
CA THR A 145 -2.48 -29.03 -2.65
C THR A 145 -3.73 -29.29 -1.80
N ILE A 146 -4.14 -28.32 -0.99
CA ILE A 146 -5.38 -28.38 -0.19
C ILE A 146 -6.59 -28.65 -1.08
N PHE A 147 -6.70 -27.98 -2.23
CA PHE A 147 -7.79 -28.22 -3.18
C PHE A 147 -7.67 -29.59 -3.86
N MET A 148 -6.44 -29.97 -4.25
CA MET A 148 -6.18 -31.22 -4.96
C MET A 148 -6.45 -32.46 -4.10
N ASP A 149 -6.20 -32.37 -2.79
CA ASP A 149 -6.38 -33.45 -1.82
C ASP A 149 -7.86 -33.66 -1.42
N LEU A 150 -8.74 -32.70 -1.73
CA LEU A 150 -10.17 -32.80 -1.45
C LEU A 150 -10.92 -33.59 -2.54
N PRO A 151 -11.91 -34.42 -2.16
CA PRO A 151 -12.89 -34.98 -3.09
C PRO A 151 -13.55 -33.89 -3.94
N GLU A 152 -13.88 -34.20 -5.20
CA GLU A 152 -14.38 -33.20 -6.16
C GLU A 152 -15.64 -32.47 -5.68
N ASP A 153 -16.53 -33.19 -4.99
CA ASP A 153 -17.77 -32.69 -4.39
C ASP A 153 -17.56 -31.88 -3.10
N GLN A 154 -16.32 -31.83 -2.58
CA GLN A 154 -15.94 -31.12 -1.35
C GLN A 154 -14.96 -29.98 -1.61
N ARG A 155 -14.64 -29.69 -2.87
CA ARG A 155 -13.71 -28.62 -3.23
C ARG A 155 -14.25 -27.23 -2.90
N TYR A 156 -15.57 -27.03 -2.91
CA TYR A 156 -16.20 -25.73 -2.64
C TYR A 156 -17.36 -25.86 -1.65
N PRO A 157 -17.57 -24.87 -0.75
CA PRO A 157 -16.68 -23.75 -0.45
C PRO A 157 -15.35 -24.19 0.18
N ALA A 158 -14.28 -23.42 -0.01
CA ALA A 158 -13.05 -23.58 0.77
C ALA A 158 -13.31 -23.35 2.27
N LYS A 159 -12.43 -23.85 3.16
CA LYS A 159 -12.59 -23.63 4.62
C LYS A 159 -12.60 -22.15 5.02
N ARG A 160 -11.75 -21.34 4.38
CA ARG A 160 -11.71 -19.87 4.51
C ARG A 160 -11.51 -19.27 3.12
N ASN A 161 -11.80 -17.98 2.98
CA ASN A 161 -11.62 -17.29 1.70
C ASN A 161 -10.15 -17.24 1.28
N TRP A 162 -9.93 -17.25 -0.04
CA TRP A 162 -8.65 -17.07 -0.73
C TRP A 162 -8.69 -15.80 -1.55
N TYR A 163 -7.57 -15.09 -1.60
CA TYR A 163 -7.48 -13.73 -2.15
C TYR A 163 -6.46 -13.68 -3.30
N PRO A 164 -6.74 -14.32 -4.45
CA PRO A 164 -5.76 -14.39 -5.56
C PRO A 164 -5.49 -13.04 -6.24
N LEU A 165 -6.30 -12.01 -5.95
CA LEU A 165 -6.24 -10.68 -6.55
C LEU A 165 -6.10 -9.55 -5.51
N ALA A 166 -5.86 -9.89 -4.24
CA ALA A 166 -5.72 -8.92 -3.17
C ALA A 166 -4.68 -9.39 -2.16
N SER A 167 -3.93 -8.45 -1.59
CA SER A 167 -2.96 -8.67 -0.50
C SER A 167 -3.45 -8.01 0.80
N ASP A 168 -2.65 -8.09 1.87
CA ASP A 168 -2.83 -7.27 3.09
C ASP A 168 -4.19 -7.45 3.79
N VAL A 169 -4.73 -8.66 3.77
CA VAL A 169 -6.00 -9.03 4.40
C VAL A 169 -5.80 -9.25 5.90
N TYR A 170 -5.55 -8.18 6.65
CA TYR A 170 -5.16 -8.24 8.08
C TYR A 170 -6.18 -9.00 8.95
N GLN A 171 -7.46 -8.91 8.61
CA GLN A 171 -8.53 -9.61 9.33
C GLN A 171 -8.44 -11.13 9.25
N GLU A 172 -7.63 -11.67 8.34
CA GLU A 172 -7.43 -13.11 8.24
C GLU A 172 -6.27 -13.62 9.08
N ILE A 173 -5.36 -12.78 9.59
CA ILE A 173 -4.12 -13.26 10.27
C ILE A 173 -4.46 -14.09 11.52
N ILE A 174 -5.11 -13.46 12.50
CA ILE A 174 -5.41 -14.13 13.79
C ILE A 174 -6.47 -15.23 13.63
N PRO A 175 -7.58 -15.03 12.88
CA PRO A 175 -8.52 -16.11 12.61
C PRO A 175 -7.90 -17.32 11.90
N SER A 176 -6.99 -17.10 10.95
CA SER A 176 -6.29 -18.20 10.26
C SER A 176 -5.36 -18.97 11.19
N ALA A 177 -4.68 -18.27 12.09
CA ALA A 177 -3.91 -18.92 13.16
C ALA A 177 -4.84 -19.77 14.06
N GLY A 178 -6.00 -19.21 14.45
CA GLY A 178 -6.96 -19.91 15.29
C GLY A 178 -7.58 -21.15 14.65
N ASP A 179 -7.80 -21.12 13.34
CA ASP A 179 -8.26 -22.25 12.54
C ASP A 179 -7.15 -23.20 12.10
N MET A 180 -5.89 -22.83 12.37
CA MET A 180 -4.67 -23.50 11.89
C MET A 180 -4.72 -23.77 10.38
N TYR A 181 -5.21 -22.80 9.61
CA TYR A 181 -5.47 -22.92 8.18
C TYR A 181 -4.84 -21.75 7.41
N PRO A 182 -4.09 -21.97 6.31
CA PRO A 182 -3.82 -23.27 5.66
C PRO A 182 -2.88 -24.21 6.42
N TYR A 183 -2.24 -23.75 7.50
CA TYR A 183 -1.37 -24.54 8.36
C TYR A 183 -1.29 -23.88 9.77
N PRO A 184 -0.87 -24.61 10.81
CA PRO A 184 -0.58 -24.03 12.12
C PRO A 184 0.66 -23.13 12.06
N ILE A 185 0.61 -21.98 12.73
CA ILE A 185 1.78 -21.12 12.92
C ILE A 185 2.45 -21.42 14.27
N LYS A 186 3.73 -21.06 14.38
CA LYS A 186 4.52 -21.26 15.61
C LYS A 186 4.81 -19.96 16.35
N ALA A 187 4.84 -18.85 15.61
CA ALA A 187 5.14 -17.54 16.15
C ALA A 187 4.38 -16.46 15.36
N ALA A 188 3.93 -15.43 16.06
CA ALA A 188 3.44 -14.19 15.47
C ALA A 188 4.21 -13.02 16.07
N PHE A 189 4.58 -12.07 15.21
CA PHE A 189 5.16 -10.81 15.60
C PHE A 189 4.18 -9.69 15.24
N MET A 190 3.89 -8.82 16.21
CA MET A 190 3.08 -7.63 16.00
C MET A 190 3.91 -6.38 16.22
N TYR A 191 3.90 -5.51 15.22
CA TYR A 191 4.57 -4.20 15.23
C TYR A 191 3.59 -3.16 14.70
N MET A 192 3.42 -2.05 15.42
CA MET A 192 2.49 -0.96 15.07
C MET A 192 1.05 -1.42 14.77
N GLY A 193 0.57 -2.42 15.51
CA GLY A 193 -0.75 -3.00 15.29
C GLY A 193 -1.57 -3.07 16.57
N SER A 194 -2.89 -2.89 16.42
CA SER A 194 -3.83 -3.33 17.46
C SER A 194 -5.10 -3.95 16.83
N PRO A 195 -4.99 -5.18 16.32
CA PRO A 195 -6.07 -5.85 15.59
C PRO A 195 -7.32 -6.14 16.43
N VAL A 196 -7.21 -6.34 17.75
CA VAL A 196 -8.38 -6.58 18.63
C VAL A 196 -9.34 -5.38 18.63
N TYR A 197 -8.79 -4.17 18.55
CA TYR A 197 -9.57 -2.93 18.49
C TYR A 197 -9.91 -2.49 17.07
N SER A 198 -8.92 -2.54 16.17
CA SER A 198 -9.01 -1.83 14.89
C SER A 198 -9.70 -2.62 13.77
N LEU A 199 -9.82 -3.94 13.90
CA LEU A 199 -10.39 -4.77 12.84
C LEU A 199 -11.82 -5.24 13.16
N PRO A 200 -12.67 -5.44 12.13
CA PRO A 200 -14.05 -5.90 12.32
C PRO A 200 -14.12 -7.21 13.09
N GLY A 201 -14.91 -7.24 14.17
CA GLY A 201 -15.04 -8.42 15.02
C GLY A 201 -13.78 -8.76 15.83
N GLY A 202 -12.78 -7.87 15.92
CA GLY A 202 -11.49 -8.14 16.56
C GLY A 202 -11.57 -8.61 18.02
N HIS A 203 -12.61 -8.20 18.76
CA HIS A 203 -12.88 -8.69 20.12
C HIS A 203 -13.04 -10.21 20.21
N THR A 204 -13.51 -10.87 19.15
CA THR A 204 -13.66 -12.34 19.10
C THR A 204 -12.31 -13.06 19.03
N TRP A 205 -11.24 -12.36 18.68
CA TRP A 205 -9.92 -12.95 18.48
C TRP A 205 -9.12 -13.08 19.79
N ILE A 206 -9.60 -12.46 20.86
CA ILE A 206 -8.98 -12.52 22.20
C ILE A 206 -8.79 -13.98 22.63
N GLU A 207 -9.78 -14.84 22.40
CA GLU A 207 -9.69 -16.26 22.78
C GLU A 207 -8.64 -17.02 21.98
N ILE A 208 -8.34 -16.59 20.74
CA ILE A 208 -7.25 -17.18 19.94
C ILE A 208 -5.89 -16.71 20.47
N LEU A 209 -5.76 -15.41 20.75
CA LEU A 209 -4.51 -14.83 21.25
C LEU A 209 -4.10 -15.38 22.62
N ARG A 210 -5.07 -15.80 23.44
CA ARG A 210 -4.85 -16.40 24.76
C ARG A 210 -4.56 -17.90 24.72
N ASP A 211 -4.72 -18.54 23.56
CA ASP A 211 -4.58 -19.99 23.39
C ASP A 211 -3.19 -20.33 22.82
N VAL A 212 -2.29 -20.72 23.72
CA VAL A 212 -0.90 -21.11 23.39
C VAL A 212 -0.79 -22.37 22.53
N GLU A 213 -1.85 -23.16 22.38
CA GLU A 213 -1.86 -24.28 21.43
C GLU A 213 -2.12 -23.80 19.99
N LYS A 214 -2.84 -22.69 19.82
CA LYS A 214 -3.12 -22.07 18.52
C LYS A 214 -2.05 -21.07 18.10
N LEU A 215 -1.55 -20.29 19.06
CA LEU A 215 -0.47 -19.34 18.85
C LEU A 215 0.61 -19.55 19.92
N PRO A 216 1.58 -20.45 19.68
CA PRO A 216 2.56 -20.84 20.70
C PRO A 216 3.55 -19.76 21.13
N LEU A 217 3.73 -18.72 20.31
CA LEU A 217 4.57 -17.58 20.64
C LEU A 217 3.98 -16.32 20.01
N PHE A 218 3.59 -15.37 20.83
CA PHE A 218 3.15 -14.06 20.42
C PHE A 218 4.09 -12.99 20.98
N VAL A 219 4.81 -12.31 20.08
CA VAL A 219 5.71 -11.19 20.43
C VAL A 219 5.12 -9.89 19.91
N ALA A 220 4.98 -8.91 20.77
CA ALA A 220 4.53 -7.56 20.41
C ALA A 220 5.66 -6.54 20.62
N SER A 221 5.74 -5.55 19.73
CA SER A 221 6.52 -4.33 19.89
C SER A 221 5.57 -3.15 19.87
N ASP A 222 5.53 -2.42 20.98
CA ASP A 222 4.50 -1.41 21.21
C ASP A 222 5.04 -0.26 22.06
N ILE A 223 4.50 0.94 21.83
CA ILE A 223 4.90 2.15 22.57
C ILE A 223 4.18 2.23 23.92
N LEU A 224 3.09 1.49 24.07
CA LEU A 224 2.28 1.34 25.28
C LEU A 224 1.77 -0.10 25.33
N VAL A 225 1.37 -0.60 26.50
CA VAL A 225 0.64 -1.88 26.57
C VAL A 225 -0.80 -1.62 26.12
N GLY A 226 -1.12 -2.05 24.90
CA GLY A 226 -2.42 -1.91 24.25
C GLY A 226 -3.31 -3.13 24.42
N GLU A 227 -4.55 -3.01 23.96
CA GLU A 227 -5.60 -4.02 24.06
C GLU A 227 -5.34 -5.29 23.23
N THR A 228 -4.43 -5.26 22.26
CA THR A 228 -3.93 -6.48 21.64
C THR A 228 -2.66 -6.99 22.33
N SER A 229 -1.68 -6.10 22.55
CA SER A 229 -0.36 -6.50 23.07
C SER A 229 -0.41 -7.05 24.49
N MET A 230 -1.45 -6.72 25.28
CA MET A 230 -1.69 -7.34 26.59
C MET A 230 -1.87 -8.87 26.57
N TYR A 231 -2.14 -9.46 25.40
CA TYR A 231 -2.24 -10.92 25.22
C TYR A 231 -0.94 -11.55 24.67
N ALA A 232 0.13 -10.77 24.45
CA ALA A 232 1.41 -11.28 23.99
C ALA A 232 2.19 -11.98 25.11
N ASP A 233 2.96 -13.01 24.75
CA ASP A 233 3.91 -13.66 25.66
C ASP A 233 5.07 -12.73 26.03
N TYR A 234 5.50 -11.91 25.06
CA TYR A 234 6.55 -10.90 25.24
C TYR A 234 6.12 -9.58 24.63
N ILE A 235 6.29 -8.50 25.39
CA ILE A 235 6.12 -7.12 24.90
C ILE A 235 7.47 -6.44 24.97
N PHE A 236 7.98 -6.03 23.81
CA PHE A 236 9.16 -5.18 23.68
C PHE A 236 8.72 -3.71 23.67
N PRO A 237 9.35 -2.85 24.49
CA PRO A 237 9.05 -1.42 24.44
C PRO A 237 9.58 -0.83 23.14
N ASP A 238 8.76 0.00 22.51
CA ASP A 238 9.09 0.66 21.26
C ASP A 238 9.03 2.18 21.36
N VAL A 239 9.50 2.84 20.32
CA VAL A 239 9.68 4.30 20.28
C VAL A 239 8.56 4.99 19.52
N SER A 240 8.19 6.20 19.96
CA SER A 240 7.16 7.00 19.29
C SER A 240 7.67 7.61 17.98
N TYR A 241 6.75 8.23 17.24
CA TYR A 241 7.10 8.92 15.99
C TYR A 241 8.15 10.04 16.17
N LEU A 242 8.34 10.58 17.38
CA LEU A 242 9.34 11.63 17.66
C LEU A 242 10.75 11.08 17.89
N GLU A 243 10.90 9.78 18.01
CA GLU A 243 12.13 9.11 18.46
C GLU A 243 12.77 8.23 17.37
N ARG A 244 12.10 8.09 16.22
CA ARG A 244 12.47 7.12 15.17
C ARG A 244 12.56 7.71 13.77
N TRP A 245 13.13 6.92 12.88
CA TRP A 245 13.16 7.18 11.45
C TRP A 245 11.88 6.72 10.77
N GLU A 246 11.45 7.44 9.73
CA GLU A 246 10.34 7.00 8.88
C GLU A 246 10.47 7.56 7.48
N PHE A 247 10.13 6.76 6.47
CA PHE A 247 10.22 7.14 5.05
C PHE A 247 8.83 7.06 4.44
N GLY A 248 8.07 8.16 4.54
CA GLY A 248 6.61 8.15 4.33
C GLY A 248 6.14 8.01 2.88
N GLY A 249 7.02 8.16 1.90
CA GLY A 249 6.66 8.11 0.49
C GLY A 249 5.64 9.19 0.10
N SER A 250 4.70 8.83 -0.77
CA SER A 250 3.60 9.69 -1.22
C SER A 250 2.25 9.00 -1.02
N HIS A 251 1.21 9.79 -0.79
CA HIS A 251 -0.18 9.33 -0.68
C HIS A 251 -0.92 9.63 -2.01
N PRO A 252 -1.93 8.83 -2.42
CA PRO A 252 -2.68 9.07 -3.65
C PRO A 252 -3.33 10.46 -3.77
N SER A 253 -3.57 11.15 -2.65
CA SER A 253 -4.07 12.53 -2.63
C SER A 253 -2.99 13.61 -2.89
N ILE A 254 -1.72 13.20 -3.04
CA ILE A 254 -0.60 14.09 -3.30
C ILE A 254 -0.25 14.04 -4.78
N THR A 255 -0.54 15.14 -5.48
CA THR A 255 -0.30 15.31 -6.93
C THR A 255 1.16 15.49 -7.30
N PHE A 256 2.06 15.53 -6.31
CA PHE A 256 3.47 15.76 -6.46
C PHE A 256 4.25 14.50 -6.18
N LYS A 257 5.40 14.39 -6.83
CA LYS A 257 6.39 13.41 -6.44
C LYS A 257 7.05 13.84 -5.13
N VAL A 258 6.90 13.04 -4.09
CA VAL A 258 7.39 13.38 -2.75
C VAL A 258 7.97 12.15 -2.05
N GLN A 259 8.95 12.37 -1.19
CA GLN A 259 9.46 11.38 -0.26
C GLN A 259 9.82 12.10 1.03
N GLY A 260 8.87 12.13 1.98
CA GLY A 260 9.13 12.63 3.32
C GLY A 260 10.09 11.72 4.08
N VAL A 261 10.98 12.34 4.86
CA VAL A 261 11.91 11.65 5.77
C VAL A 261 11.71 12.22 7.16
N ARG A 262 11.25 11.36 8.07
CA ARG A 262 11.24 11.63 9.52
C ARG A 262 12.53 11.10 10.12
N GLN A 263 13.07 11.85 11.08
CA GLN A 263 14.22 11.50 11.87
C GLN A 263 13.92 11.78 13.35
N PRO A 264 14.64 11.16 14.28
CA PRO A 264 14.45 11.40 15.71
C PRO A 264 14.62 12.89 16.07
N LEU A 265 13.67 13.42 16.82
CA LEU A 265 13.68 14.78 17.38
C LEU A 265 14.14 14.79 18.84
N ILE A 266 13.87 13.71 19.57
CA ILE A 266 14.26 13.51 20.97
C ILE A 266 15.01 12.19 21.14
N ALA A 267 15.67 12.05 22.30
CA ALA A 267 16.25 10.77 22.70
C ALA A 267 15.14 9.76 23.05
N PRO A 268 15.32 8.46 22.75
CA PRO A 268 14.42 7.40 23.17
C PRO A 268 14.17 7.41 24.68
N LEU A 269 12.90 7.40 25.06
CA LEU A 269 12.44 7.29 26.44
C LEU A 269 12.51 5.84 26.94
N THR A 270 12.56 4.87 26.02
CA THR A 270 12.67 3.43 26.29
C THR A 270 14.06 2.99 26.76
N GLY A 271 15.07 3.87 26.66
CA GLY A 271 16.46 3.57 26.98
C GLY A 271 17.26 3.05 25.79
N THR A 272 18.39 2.43 26.08
CA THR A 272 19.31 1.88 25.06
C THR A 272 19.61 0.41 25.31
N VAL A 273 20.07 -0.26 24.27
CA VAL A 273 20.51 -1.66 24.29
C VAL A 273 21.79 -1.81 23.46
N LYS A 274 22.61 -2.80 23.82
CA LYS A 274 23.82 -3.14 23.10
C LYS A 274 23.58 -4.33 22.17
N VAL A 275 23.76 -4.13 20.87
CA VAL A 275 23.59 -5.14 19.81
C VAL A 275 24.74 -5.00 18.82
N TYR A 276 25.34 -6.11 18.37
CA TYR A 276 26.57 -6.11 17.55
C TYR A 276 27.70 -5.24 18.13
N GLY A 277 27.77 -5.15 19.45
CA GLY A 277 28.75 -4.32 20.15
C GLY A 277 28.47 -2.81 20.14
N GLN A 278 27.38 -2.34 19.52
CA GLN A 278 26.98 -0.93 19.44
C GLN A 278 25.83 -0.64 20.42
N GLU A 279 25.90 0.50 21.12
CA GLU A 279 24.77 1.04 21.88
C GLU A 279 23.79 1.73 20.93
N MET A 280 22.50 1.39 21.01
CA MET A 280 21.43 1.95 20.16
C MET A 280 20.12 2.07 20.94
N ALA A 281 19.15 2.81 20.38
CA ALA A 281 17.81 2.91 20.95
C ALA A 281 17.17 1.53 21.19
N LEU A 282 16.50 1.34 22.33
CA LEU A 282 15.66 0.17 22.54
C LEU A 282 14.35 0.35 21.75
N GLN A 283 14.30 -0.25 20.57
CA GLN A 283 13.22 -0.12 19.58
C GLN A 283 13.09 -1.40 18.74
N TRP A 284 12.06 -1.46 17.89
CA TRP A 284 11.82 -2.58 16.97
C TRP A 284 13.07 -3.01 16.17
N GLU A 285 13.78 -2.06 15.56
CA GLU A 285 14.96 -2.38 14.75
C GLU A 285 16.09 -2.98 15.58
N ALA A 286 16.28 -2.53 16.84
CA ALA A 286 17.27 -3.12 17.73
C ALA A 286 16.88 -4.55 18.12
N MET A 287 15.58 -4.83 18.30
CA MET A 287 15.08 -6.19 18.53
C MET A 287 15.37 -7.10 17.32
N LEU A 288 15.09 -6.63 16.10
CA LEU A 288 15.39 -7.37 14.87
C LEU A 288 16.90 -7.64 14.71
N LEU A 289 17.74 -6.63 14.96
CA LEU A 289 19.20 -6.78 14.93
C LEU A 289 19.69 -7.77 16.00
N ALA A 290 19.12 -7.75 17.20
CA ALA A 290 19.49 -8.66 18.28
C ALA A 290 19.11 -10.12 17.97
N ILE A 291 17.93 -10.33 17.38
CA ILE A 291 17.51 -11.64 16.89
C ILE A 291 18.46 -12.12 15.79
N ALA A 292 18.80 -11.24 14.84
CA ALA A 292 19.73 -11.56 13.77
C ALA A 292 21.14 -11.90 14.28
N GLU A 293 21.64 -11.15 15.27
CA GLU A 293 22.92 -11.42 15.92
C GLU A 293 22.89 -12.79 16.61
N LYS A 294 21.80 -13.09 17.32
CA LYS A 294 21.67 -14.34 18.07
C LYS A 294 21.53 -15.57 17.19
N LEU A 295 20.87 -15.43 16.04
CA LEU A 295 20.62 -16.51 15.09
C LEU A 295 21.67 -16.58 13.98
N GLU A 296 22.66 -15.67 13.98
CA GLU A 296 23.69 -15.56 12.96
C GLU A 296 23.09 -15.44 11.54
N LEU A 297 22.03 -14.63 11.41
CA LEU A 297 21.33 -14.48 10.14
C LEU A 297 22.22 -13.81 9.08
N PRO A 298 22.18 -14.27 7.82
CA PRO A 298 22.81 -13.55 6.71
C PRO A 298 22.14 -12.18 6.52
N ASN A 299 22.86 -11.25 5.88
CA ASN A 299 22.41 -9.88 5.60
C ASN A 299 22.26 -8.98 6.85
N PHE A 300 22.88 -9.35 7.97
CA PHE A 300 22.98 -8.53 9.17
C PHE A 300 24.40 -8.54 9.74
N GLY A 301 24.72 -7.61 10.64
CA GLY A 301 26.03 -7.52 11.26
C GLY A 301 27.13 -7.03 10.31
N PRO A 302 28.40 -7.37 10.57
CA PRO A 302 29.50 -7.00 9.68
C PRO A 302 29.30 -7.54 8.26
N ASN A 303 29.45 -6.69 7.24
CA ASN A 303 29.10 -6.99 5.84
C ASN A 303 27.62 -7.32 5.58
N GLY A 304 26.71 -6.98 6.49
CA GLY A 304 25.27 -7.29 6.36
C GLY A 304 24.60 -6.64 5.15
N LEU A 305 25.14 -5.54 4.64
CA LEU A 305 24.66 -4.85 3.43
C LEU A 305 25.61 -5.06 2.24
N GLY A 306 26.34 -6.18 2.23
CA GLY A 306 27.33 -6.53 1.21
C GLY A 306 28.77 -6.38 1.71
N GLU A 307 29.72 -6.84 0.89
CA GLU A 307 31.15 -6.83 1.24
C GLU A 307 31.64 -5.42 1.58
N GLY A 308 32.20 -5.25 2.78
CA GLY A 308 32.69 -3.98 3.31
C GLY A 308 31.61 -3.04 3.85
N VAL A 309 30.34 -3.48 3.91
CA VAL A 309 29.19 -2.65 4.25
C VAL A 309 28.41 -3.28 5.41
N ASP A 310 28.63 -2.74 6.61
CA ASP A 310 28.01 -3.26 7.83
C ASP A 310 26.51 -2.95 7.91
N PHE A 311 25.78 -3.82 8.62
CA PHE A 311 24.43 -3.59 9.12
C PHE A 311 24.38 -3.93 10.61
N THR A 312 25.07 -3.13 11.41
CA THR A 312 25.24 -3.35 12.85
C THR A 312 24.43 -2.36 13.69
N HIS A 313 23.92 -1.30 13.06
CA HIS A 313 23.12 -0.27 13.69
C HIS A 313 22.09 0.28 12.68
N PRO A 314 20.90 0.74 13.10
CA PRO A 314 19.84 1.17 12.17
C PRO A 314 20.26 2.30 11.20
N ASP A 315 21.17 3.17 11.62
CA ASP A 315 21.70 4.25 10.76
C ASP A 315 22.52 3.75 9.55
N ASP A 316 23.04 2.51 9.59
CA ASP A 316 23.67 1.87 8.43
C ASP A 316 22.69 1.75 7.26
N LEU A 317 21.42 1.46 7.55
CA LEU A 317 20.35 1.34 6.57
C LEU A 317 19.79 2.72 6.18
N TYR A 318 19.36 3.50 7.17
CA TYR A 318 18.62 4.73 6.93
C TYR A 318 19.45 5.80 6.23
N LEU A 319 20.73 5.96 6.58
CA LEU A 319 21.58 6.94 5.90
C LEU A 319 21.81 6.58 4.44
N ARG A 320 21.89 5.29 4.09
CA ARG A 320 21.99 4.85 2.69
C ARG A 320 20.72 5.13 1.90
N MET A 321 19.55 4.97 2.52
CA MET A 321 18.29 5.40 1.92
C MET A 321 18.27 6.92 1.66
N VAL A 322 18.77 7.72 2.62
CA VAL A 322 18.88 9.18 2.45
C VAL A 322 19.93 9.56 1.40
N MET A 323 21.06 8.85 1.32
CA MET A 323 22.07 9.02 0.27
C MET A 323 21.46 8.80 -1.12
N ASN A 324 20.63 7.77 -1.29
CA ASN A 324 19.92 7.52 -2.55
C ASN A 324 18.96 8.67 -2.90
N LEU A 325 18.21 9.20 -1.93
CA LEU A 325 17.39 10.39 -2.16
C LEU A 325 18.21 11.61 -2.55
N ALA A 326 19.33 11.82 -1.87
CA ALA A 326 20.22 12.95 -2.10
C ALA A 326 20.88 12.88 -3.49
N TYR A 327 21.24 11.68 -3.93
CA TYR A 327 21.94 11.44 -5.20
C TYR A 327 21.07 11.72 -6.42
N GLY A 328 19.81 11.31 -6.40
CA GLY A 328 19.02 11.38 -7.62
C GLY A 328 18.30 10.09 -7.98
N GLU A 329 17.46 10.17 -8.99
CA GLU A 329 16.99 9.00 -9.74
C GLU A 329 17.66 8.90 -11.11
N LYS A 330 18.60 9.81 -11.40
CA LYS A 330 19.41 9.83 -12.60
C LYS A 330 20.89 9.66 -12.25
N ALA A 331 21.63 9.02 -13.15
CA ALA A 331 23.06 8.82 -13.01
C ALA A 331 23.82 10.16 -12.97
N GLU A 332 25.05 10.11 -12.48
CA GLU A 332 26.02 11.23 -12.52
C GLU A 332 25.49 12.53 -11.87
N PHE A 333 24.68 12.41 -10.82
CA PHE A 333 24.11 13.54 -10.07
C PHE A 333 23.23 14.49 -10.90
N GLU A 334 22.71 14.07 -12.06
CA GLU A 334 21.95 14.95 -12.97
C GLU A 334 20.73 15.61 -12.28
N ASP A 335 20.07 14.89 -11.38
CA ASP A 335 18.93 15.39 -10.60
C ASP A 335 19.18 15.41 -9.09
N ALA A 336 20.45 15.40 -8.66
CA ALA A 336 20.83 15.44 -7.25
C ALA A 336 20.30 16.69 -6.53
N VAL A 337 20.03 16.55 -5.23
CA VAL A 337 19.71 17.72 -4.39
C VAL A 337 20.95 18.60 -4.22
N PRO A 338 20.83 19.94 -4.08
CA PRO A 338 21.99 20.80 -3.90
C PRO A 338 22.77 20.45 -2.62
N GLU A 339 24.05 20.79 -2.60
CA GLU A 339 24.88 20.66 -1.40
C GLU A 339 24.46 21.67 -0.35
N ALA A 340 24.39 21.23 0.92
CA ALA A 340 24.21 22.15 2.02
C ALA A 340 25.44 23.07 2.15
N THR A 341 25.18 24.35 2.35
CA THR A 341 26.20 25.35 2.68
C THR A 341 26.84 25.05 4.05
N PRO A 342 28.05 25.57 4.34
CA PRO A 342 28.67 25.42 5.66
C PRO A 342 27.77 25.92 6.80
N GLU A 343 26.99 26.97 6.56
CA GLU A 343 26.02 27.51 7.53
C GLU A 343 24.85 26.53 7.77
N GLU A 344 24.28 25.95 6.71
CA GLU A 344 23.23 24.92 6.84
C GLU A 344 23.74 23.69 7.61
N ILE A 345 24.98 23.26 7.36
CA ILE A 345 25.61 22.15 8.10
C ILE A 345 25.77 22.51 9.58
N ASP A 346 26.27 23.70 9.89
CA ASP A 346 26.43 24.17 11.28
C ASP A 346 25.08 24.23 12.02
N ILE A 347 24.04 24.77 11.39
CA ILE A 347 22.67 24.79 11.94
C ILE A 347 22.16 23.36 12.16
N PHE A 348 22.37 22.48 11.18
CA PHE A 348 21.94 21.08 11.26
C PHE A 348 22.55 20.35 12.45
N LEU A 349 23.86 20.53 12.67
CA LEU A 349 24.60 19.95 13.79
C LEU A 349 24.13 20.53 15.13
N LYS A 350 24.03 21.86 15.23
CA LYS A 350 23.57 22.55 16.46
C LYS A 350 22.17 22.14 16.87
N ALA A 351 21.26 22.01 15.89
CA ALA A 351 19.88 21.60 16.13
C ALA A 351 19.74 20.15 16.65
N ARG A 352 20.81 19.33 16.59
CA ARG A 352 20.83 17.93 17.08
C ARG A 352 21.81 17.72 18.22
N ALA A 353 22.48 18.76 18.70
CA ALA A 353 23.50 18.65 19.75
C ALA A 353 22.95 18.16 21.09
N HIS A 354 21.62 18.22 21.30
CA HIS A 354 20.95 17.67 22.47
C HIS A 354 20.72 16.15 22.40
N LEU A 355 20.86 15.54 21.22
CA LEU A 355 20.64 14.11 21.05
C LEU A 355 21.87 13.30 21.50
N PRO A 356 21.67 12.13 22.14
CA PRO A 356 22.79 11.25 22.48
C PRO A 356 23.39 10.63 21.22
N LYS A 357 24.65 10.19 21.32
CA LYS A 357 25.37 9.52 20.22
C LYS A 357 24.68 8.25 19.70
N THR A 358 23.88 7.60 20.53
CA THR A 358 23.06 6.44 20.15
C THR A 358 21.94 6.78 19.16
N VAL A 359 21.64 8.08 18.99
CA VAL A 359 20.64 8.60 18.06
C VAL A 359 21.30 9.40 16.95
N PHE A 360 22.25 10.26 17.30
CA PHE A 360 22.96 11.13 16.38
C PHE A 360 24.45 11.20 16.74
N ASP A 361 25.28 10.47 16.00
CA ASP A 361 26.73 10.60 16.04
C ASP A 361 27.21 11.20 14.69
N PRO A 362 27.60 12.48 14.67
CA PRO A 362 27.95 13.15 13.42
C PRO A 362 29.19 12.56 12.75
N ASP A 363 30.16 12.05 13.51
CA ASP A 363 31.39 11.46 12.96
C ASP A 363 31.06 10.14 12.26
N ARG A 364 30.21 9.32 12.89
CA ARG A 364 29.72 8.07 12.31
C ARG A 364 28.90 8.33 11.04
N TRP A 365 27.97 9.29 11.09
CA TRP A 365 27.11 9.59 9.95
C TRP A 365 27.93 10.11 8.77
N GLN A 366 28.88 11.03 9.01
CA GLN A 366 29.81 11.51 7.98
C GLN A 366 30.62 10.36 7.37
N LYS A 367 31.10 9.42 8.18
CA LYS A 367 31.82 8.24 7.70
C LYS A 367 30.95 7.35 6.79
N ILE A 368 29.69 7.12 7.16
CA ILE A 368 28.76 6.32 6.35
C ILE A 368 28.44 7.02 5.02
N THR A 369 28.21 8.34 5.07
CA THR A 369 27.76 9.10 3.89
C THR A 369 28.89 9.52 2.96
N GLY A 370 30.12 9.59 3.47
CA GLY A 370 31.29 10.05 2.73
C GLY A 370 31.07 11.42 2.08
N ASP A 371 31.44 11.53 0.80
CA ASP A 371 31.33 12.76 0.00
C ASP A 371 29.89 13.27 -0.16
N LEU A 372 28.87 12.44 0.14
CA LEU A 372 27.46 12.84 0.08
C LEU A 372 26.97 13.58 1.33
N TRP A 373 27.81 13.74 2.35
CA TRP A 373 27.40 14.35 3.63
C TRP A 373 26.63 15.67 3.44
N SER A 374 27.13 16.59 2.63
CA SER A 374 26.48 17.89 2.40
C SER A 374 25.09 17.75 1.76
N ARG A 375 24.90 16.78 0.85
CA ARG A 375 23.61 16.53 0.20
C ARG A 375 22.65 15.77 1.10
N VAL A 376 23.17 14.86 1.94
CA VAL A 376 22.39 14.18 2.99
C VAL A 376 21.85 15.20 3.98
N VAL A 377 22.68 16.14 4.44
CA VAL A 377 22.23 17.27 5.28
C VAL A 377 21.13 18.07 4.58
N THR A 378 21.24 18.34 3.28
CA THR A 378 20.18 19.02 2.50
C THR A 378 18.84 18.30 2.59
N VAL A 379 18.80 16.97 2.42
CA VAL A 379 17.56 16.18 2.51
C VAL A 379 17.00 16.22 3.93
N LEU A 380 17.85 15.96 4.93
CA LEU A 380 17.41 15.85 6.32
C LEU A 380 16.97 17.19 6.92
N ALA A 381 17.62 18.29 6.55
CA ALA A 381 17.24 19.63 7.00
C ALA A 381 15.89 20.08 6.41
N ARG A 382 15.54 19.58 5.22
CA ARG A 382 14.28 19.91 4.52
C ARG A 382 13.15 18.89 4.79
N GLY A 383 13.42 17.85 5.58
CA GLY A 383 12.44 16.82 5.93
C GLY A 383 12.12 15.83 4.80
N GLY A 384 13.01 15.71 3.80
CA GLY A 384 12.84 14.81 2.66
C GLY A 384 13.13 15.47 1.32
N ARG A 385 12.65 14.84 0.24
CA ARG A 385 12.78 15.33 -1.14
C ARG A 385 11.42 15.54 -1.76
N PHE A 386 11.21 16.73 -2.34
CA PHE A 386 9.92 17.16 -2.84
C PHE A 386 10.08 17.75 -4.25
N GLN A 387 9.14 17.40 -5.14
CA GLN A 387 9.08 17.96 -6.47
C GLN A 387 8.70 19.45 -6.42
N ALA A 388 9.35 20.26 -7.25
CA ALA A 388 9.01 21.67 -7.42
C ALA A 388 7.56 21.84 -7.91
N TYR A 389 6.90 22.93 -7.48
CA TYR A 389 5.49 23.16 -7.76
C TYR A 389 5.17 23.16 -9.27
N GLU A 390 6.01 23.83 -10.06
CA GLU A 390 5.86 24.00 -11.50
C GLU A 390 6.02 22.67 -12.26
N LYS A 391 6.70 21.70 -11.66
CA LYS A 391 6.83 20.35 -12.23
C LYS A 391 5.61 19.48 -11.95
N GLY A 392 4.88 19.73 -10.86
CA GLY A 392 3.63 19.01 -10.56
C GLY A 392 2.42 19.57 -11.33
N TYR A 393 2.47 20.84 -11.72
CA TYR A 393 1.48 21.49 -12.60
C TYR A 393 2.19 22.21 -13.75
N PRO A 394 2.61 21.49 -14.80
CA PRO A 394 3.32 22.08 -15.93
C PRO A 394 2.39 22.98 -16.76
N GLY A 395 2.53 24.29 -16.58
CA GLY A 395 1.76 25.34 -17.26
C GLY A 395 0.98 26.22 -16.29
N ASP A 396 0.70 27.45 -16.70
CA ASP A 396 -0.18 28.39 -15.98
C ASP A 396 -1.67 28.17 -16.30
N GLY A 397 -1.96 27.16 -17.13
CA GLY A 397 -3.28 26.91 -17.69
C GLY A 397 -3.65 27.85 -18.85
N VAL A 398 -2.83 28.84 -19.22
CA VAL A 398 -3.23 29.88 -20.18
C VAL A 398 -2.96 29.43 -21.62
N ARG A 399 -4.04 29.23 -22.40
CA ARG A 399 -3.96 29.36 -23.86
C ARG A 399 -4.05 30.84 -24.23
N SER A 400 -3.21 31.27 -25.18
CA SER A 400 -3.36 32.60 -25.79
C SER A 400 -4.77 32.75 -26.40
N GLY A 401 -5.56 33.71 -25.91
CA GLY A 401 -6.88 34.06 -26.46
C GLY A 401 -8.11 33.65 -25.65
N SER A 402 -7.97 33.15 -24.42
CA SER A 402 -9.10 32.76 -23.57
C SER A 402 -8.95 33.44 -22.20
N PHE A 403 -10.02 34.03 -21.64
CA PHE A 403 -9.94 34.83 -20.41
C PHE A 403 -10.82 34.35 -19.25
N ASP A 404 -11.77 33.42 -19.44
CA ASP A 404 -12.83 33.19 -18.43
C ASP A 404 -13.23 31.72 -18.13
N GLU A 405 -12.49 30.69 -18.57
CA GLU A 405 -12.78 29.29 -18.17
C GLU A 405 -11.68 28.71 -17.26
N PRO A 406 -12.02 28.00 -16.16
CA PRO A 406 -11.02 27.31 -15.35
C PRO A 406 -10.32 26.24 -16.20
N TYR A 407 -9.05 26.48 -16.54
CA TYR A 407 -8.34 25.64 -17.49
C TYR A 407 -8.00 24.27 -16.91
N ILE A 408 -8.41 23.24 -17.66
CA ILE A 408 -8.05 21.84 -17.43
C ILE A 408 -6.51 21.72 -17.58
N THR A 409 -5.79 21.70 -16.46
CA THR A 409 -4.33 21.62 -16.43
C THR A 409 -3.91 20.16 -16.25
N PRO A 410 -3.06 19.59 -17.13
CA PRO A 410 -2.57 18.24 -16.91
C PRO A 410 -1.67 18.20 -15.66
N THR A 411 -1.69 17.10 -14.92
CA THR A 411 -0.77 16.91 -13.79
C THR A 411 0.60 16.50 -14.32
N GLY A 412 1.65 16.92 -13.63
CA GLY A 412 3.03 16.56 -13.96
C GLY A 412 3.36 15.12 -13.55
N VAL A 413 2.76 14.65 -12.46
CA VAL A 413 2.69 13.23 -12.12
C VAL A 413 1.46 12.65 -12.78
N LYS A 414 1.68 11.66 -13.66
CA LYS A 414 0.62 11.02 -14.45
C LYS A 414 0.58 9.53 -14.16
N PHE A 415 -0.61 8.96 -14.19
CA PHE A 415 -0.81 7.53 -14.38
C PHE A 415 -0.21 7.12 -15.73
N GLY A 416 -0.45 7.89 -16.80
CA GLY A 416 0.28 7.78 -18.07
C GLY A 416 0.16 6.41 -18.75
N LYS A 417 -0.88 5.65 -18.44
CA LYS A 417 -1.12 4.28 -18.92
C LYS A 417 -2.55 4.15 -19.42
N LEU A 418 -2.77 3.12 -20.25
CA LEU A 418 -4.12 2.71 -20.62
C LEU A 418 -4.87 2.21 -19.37
N ILE A 419 -6.07 2.74 -19.14
CA ILE A 419 -6.97 2.29 -18.07
C ILE A 419 -7.93 1.28 -18.69
N ASN A 420 -7.97 0.08 -18.11
CA ASN A 420 -8.81 -1.00 -18.61
C ASN A 420 -10.15 -1.02 -17.86
N MET A 421 -11.26 -0.92 -18.59
CA MET A 421 -12.60 -1.16 -18.03
C MET A 421 -12.87 -2.66 -17.80
N TYR A 422 -12.21 -3.51 -18.59
CA TYR A 422 -12.29 -4.96 -18.49
C TYR A 422 -11.08 -5.51 -17.73
N LEU A 423 -11.36 -6.21 -16.63
CA LEU A 423 -10.38 -6.76 -15.70
C LEU A 423 -10.11 -8.22 -16.05
N GLU A 424 -9.27 -8.45 -17.05
CA GLU A 424 -8.97 -9.78 -17.58
C GLU A 424 -8.55 -10.79 -16.49
N LYS A 425 -7.75 -10.33 -15.51
CA LYS A 425 -7.30 -11.16 -14.38
C LYS A 425 -8.45 -11.80 -13.60
N ASN A 426 -9.62 -11.14 -13.51
CA ASN A 426 -10.79 -11.66 -12.79
C ASN A 426 -11.34 -12.94 -13.43
N THR A 427 -11.27 -13.04 -14.75
CA THR A 427 -11.73 -14.24 -15.46
C THR A 427 -10.80 -15.45 -15.30
N GLY A 428 -9.53 -15.21 -14.94
CA GLY A 428 -8.53 -16.25 -14.70
C GLY A 428 -8.53 -16.80 -13.27
N VAL A 429 -9.47 -16.37 -12.43
CA VAL A 429 -9.60 -16.79 -11.04
C VAL A 429 -11.03 -17.22 -10.72
N LYS A 430 -11.18 -18.15 -9.78
CA LYS A 430 -12.47 -18.56 -9.25
C LYS A 430 -12.63 -18.12 -7.81
N TYR A 431 -13.84 -17.71 -7.46
CA TYR A 431 -14.19 -17.36 -6.09
C TYR A 431 -14.19 -18.60 -5.22
N SER A 432 -13.33 -18.61 -4.19
CA SER A 432 -13.11 -19.81 -3.36
C SER A 432 -14.34 -20.26 -2.54
N GLY A 433 -15.36 -19.41 -2.39
CA GLY A 433 -16.62 -19.77 -1.75
C GLY A 433 -17.60 -20.52 -2.65
N THR A 434 -17.49 -20.41 -3.98
CA THR A 434 -18.51 -20.95 -4.90
C THR A 434 -17.96 -21.71 -6.10
N GLY A 435 -16.67 -21.56 -6.40
CA GLY A 435 -16.06 -22.08 -7.63
C GLY A 435 -16.52 -21.40 -8.91
N LYS A 436 -17.19 -20.25 -8.82
CA LYS A 436 -17.60 -19.44 -9.99
C LYS A 436 -16.51 -18.43 -10.35
N THR A 437 -16.46 -18.05 -11.63
CA THR A 437 -15.56 -16.97 -12.10
C THR A 437 -15.99 -15.63 -11.54
N ILE A 438 -15.01 -14.75 -11.30
CA ILE A 438 -15.25 -13.39 -10.80
C ILE A 438 -15.59 -12.48 -11.99
N SER A 439 -16.60 -11.60 -11.85
CA SER A 439 -16.96 -10.68 -12.93
C SER A 439 -15.77 -9.78 -13.31
N PRO A 440 -15.45 -9.63 -14.60
CA PRO A 440 -14.37 -8.79 -15.08
C PRO A 440 -14.77 -7.31 -15.26
N ILE A 441 -16.01 -6.95 -14.97
CA ILE A 441 -16.53 -5.58 -15.07
C ILE A 441 -17.25 -5.19 -13.79
N ALA A 442 -17.44 -3.87 -13.60
CA ALA A 442 -18.32 -3.36 -12.55
C ALA A 442 -19.70 -4.00 -12.68
N THR A 443 -20.12 -4.73 -11.66
CA THR A 443 -21.40 -5.43 -11.62
C THR A 443 -22.06 -5.21 -10.27
N TYR A 444 -23.38 -5.16 -10.26
CA TYR A 444 -24.15 -5.23 -9.03
C TYR A 444 -23.96 -6.61 -8.39
N ILE A 445 -23.60 -6.62 -7.11
CA ILE A 445 -23.58 -7.78 -6.24
C ILE A 445 -24.46 -7.43 -5.05
N GLU A 446 -25.39 -8.31 -4.71
CA GLU A 446 -26.33 -8.12 -3.61
C GLU A 446 -25.56 -7.77 -2.32
N PRO A 447 -25.92 -6.67 -1.62
CA PRO A 447 -25.35 -6.34 -0.33
C PRO A 447 -25.48 -7.51 0.68
N VAL A 448 -24.60 -7.53 1.67
CA VAL A 448 -24.65 -8.52 2.77
C VAL A 448 -24.58 -9.99 2.30
N THR A 449 -23.97 -10.24 1.15
CA THR A 449 -23.69 -11.61 0.69
C THR A 449 -22.55 -12.23 1.51
N GLY A 450 -22.78 -13.42 2.05
CA GLY A 450 -21.83 -14.22 2.80
C GLY A 450 -20.76 -14.87 1.92
N PHE A 451 -19.77 -15.50 2.57
CA PHE A 451 -18.64 -16.12 1.88
C PHE A 451 -19.07 -17.23 0.90
N ASP A 452 -20.10 -17.98 1.23
CA ASP A 452 -20.69 -19.03 0.39
C ASP A 452 -21.51 -18.49 -0.81
N GLY A 453 -21.66 -17.17 -0.92
CA GLY A 453 -22.43 -16.52 -1.98
C GLY A 453 -23.93 -16.41 -1.69
N ASN A 454 -24.38 -16.74 -0.48
CA ASN A 454 -25.77 -16.58 -0.07
C ASN A 454 -25.98 -15.21 0.59
N VAL A 455 -27.14 -14.60 0.38
CA VAL A 455 -27.54 -13.38 1.11
C VAL A 455 -27.71 -13.74 2.58
N ILE A 456 -27.09 -12.96 3.47
CA ILE A 456 -27.31 -13.08 4.91
C ILE A 456 -28.62 -12.36 5.23
N ASP A 457 -29.59 -13.10 5.77
CA ASP A 457 -30.83 -12.54 6.28
C ASP A 457 -30.76 -12.52 7.82
N ASP A 458 -30.40 -11.35 8.35
CA ASP A 458 -30.34 -11.05 9.78
C ASP A 458 -31.44 -10.06 10.21
N SER A 459 -32.43 -9.83 9.33
CA SER A 459 -33.59 -8.95 9.60
C SER A 459 -34.42 -9.44 10.80
N GLY A 460 -34.48 -10.77 10.98
CA GLY A 460 -35.13 -11.40 12.13
C GLY A 460 -34.43 -11.14 13.47
N ASP A 461 -33.15 -10.76 13.44
CA ASP A 461 -32.34 -10.44 14.63
C ASP A 461 -32.37 -8.94 14.96
N GLY A 462 -33.13 -8.14 14.20
CA GLY A 462 -33.33 -6.71 14.42
C GLY A 462 -32.24 -5.82 13.80
N TYR A 463 -31.46 -6.36 12.87
CA TYR A 463 -30.58 -5.59 11.99
C TYR A 463 -31.36 -5.12 10.76
N ASP A 464 -31.06 -3.92 10.27
CA ASP A 464 -31.71 -3.27 9.10
C ASP A 464 -30.81 -3.41 7.86
#